data_AF-A0A9P6GZ79-F1
#
_entry.id   AF-A0A9P6GZ79-F1
#
_cell.length_a   1.000
_cell.length_b   1.000
_cell.length_c   1.000
_cell.angle_alpha   90.00
_cell.angle_beta   90.00
_cell.angle_gamma   90.00
#
_symmetry.space_group_name_H-M   'P 1'
#
loop_
_entity.id
_entity.type
_entity.pdbx_description
1 polymer ?
#
loop_
_entity_poly.entity_id
_entity_poly.type
_entity_poly.pdbx_seq_one_letter_code
_entity_poly.pdbx_strand_id
1 'polypeptide(L)'
;MPGTLVKTDGFPSYPLVIRDIGCIHSVVNHSREYVNDVGDHINLIENLWKHLKTEYQTRKGIVNENIPRFVTEFAWRRNYLRKINSNNFTNAFLRLLKNNKYFLFFVIRWYYKQKFVHSVKVCLFDYRKASNPREKQRKKTYL
;
A
#
# COMPACT_ATOMS: atom_id res chain seq x y z
N MET A 1 -5.75 -22.26 -13.75
CA MET A 1 -4.46 -22.93 -14.04
C MET A 1 -4.43 -24.19 -13.20
N PRO A 2 -4.67 -25.37 -13.80
CA PRO A 2 -4.64 -26.63 -13.07
C PRO A 2 -3.23 -26.91 -12.53
N GLY A 3 -3.13 -27.49 -11.34
CA GLY A 3 -1.83 -27.88 -10.75
C GLY A 3 -1.03 -26.75 -10.07
N THR A 4 -1.59 -25.55 -9.96
CA THR A 4 -0.96 -24.46 -9.17
C THR A 4 -1.17 -24.71 -7.68
N LEU A 5 -0.13 -24.50 -6.86
CA LEU A 5 -0.21 -24.57 -5.40
C LEU A 5 -0.86 -23.30 -4.83
N VAL A 6 -1.98 -23.47 -4.13
CA VAL A 6 -2.70 -22.41 -3.43
C VAL A 6 -2.57 -22.64 -1.93
N LYS A 7 -2.06 -21.64 -1.21
CA LYS A 7 -1.88 -21.65 0.24
C LYS A 7 -2.97 -20.82 0.89
N THR A 8 -3.75 -21.40 1.80
CA THR A 8 -4.81 -20.69 2.54
C THR A 8 -4.78 -20.99 4.02
N ASP A 9 -5.56 -20.24 4.79
CA ASP A 9 -5.89 -20.65 6.16
C ASP A 9 -6.86 -21.86 6.17
N GLY A 10 -7.19 -22.34 7.36
CA GLY A 10 -8.09 -23.46 7.60
C GLY A 10 -9.59 -23.18 7.47
N PHE A 11 -10.01 -22.10 6.80
CA PHE A 11 -11.44 -21.78 6.68
C PHE A 11 -12.20 -22.84 5.83
N PRO A 12 -13.36 -23.35 6.27
CA PRO A 12 -14.01 -24.52 5.67
C PRO A 12 -14.45 -24.39 4.21
N SER A 13 -14.60 -23.18 3.66
CA SER A 13 -15.05 -23.01 2.27
C SER A 13 -13.92 -23.16 1.24
N TYR A 14 -12.66 -22.99 1.63
CA TYR A 14 -11.53 -23.02 0.68
C TYR A 14 -11.33 -24.38 -0.02
N PRO A 15 -11.40 -25.53 0.67
CA PRO A 15 -11.16 -26.83 0.03
C PRO A 15 -12.10 -27.11 -1.16
N LEU A 16 -13.38 -26.76 -1.03
CA LEU A 16 -14.37 -26.96 -2.10
C LEU A 16 -14.03 -26.11 -3.32
N VAL A 17 -13.79 -24.82 -3.11
CA VAL A 17 -13.47 -23.87 -4.19
C VAL A 17 -12.16 -24.25 -4.90
N ILE A 18 -11.13 -24.66 -4.15
CA ILE A 18 -9.82 -24.99 -4.71
C ILE A 18 -9.89 -26.27 -5.53
N ARG A 19 -10.67 -27.26 -5.07
CA ARG A 19 -10.95 -28.48 -5.83
C ARG A 19 -11.65 -28.18 -7.15
N ASP A 20 -12.67 -27.33 -7.13
CA ASP A 20 -13.44 -26.97 -8.33
C ASP A 20 -12.59 -26.22 -9.37
N ILE A 21 -11.56 -25.49 -8.92
CA ILE A 21 -10.59 -24.80 -9.80
C ILE A 21 -9.48 -25.75 -10.32
N GLY A 22 -9.33 -26.94 -9.73
CA GLY A 22 -8.28 -27.90 -10.07
C GLY A 22 -6.89 -27.52 -9.57
N CYS A 23 -6.80 -26.79 -8.46
CA CYS A 23 -5.54 -26.37 -7.84
C CYS A 23 -5.13 -27.33 -6.71
N ILE A 24 -3.84 -27.33 -6.37
CA ILE A 24 -3.31 -28.08 -5.22
C ILE A 24 -3.50 -27.21 -3.97
N HIS A 25 -4.09 -27.76 -2.91
CA HIS A 25 -4.39 -27.02 -1.68
C HIS A 25 -3.36 -27.32 -0.60
N SER A 26 -2.70 -26.27 -0.08
CA SER A 26 -1.93 -26.32 1.17
C SER A 26 -2.63 -25.47 2.22
N VAL A 27 -2.92 -26.07 3.38
CA VAL A 27 -3.64 -25.43 4.48
C VAL A 27 -2.67 -25.14 5.61
N VAL A 28 -2.70 -23.90 6.12
CA VAL A 28 -2.02 -23.52 7.35
C VAL A 28 -3.07 -23.27 8.42
N ASN A 29 -3.09 -24.11 9.45
CA ASN A 29 -4.06 -23.99 10.53
C ASN A 29 -3.52 -23.15 11.68
N HIS A 30 -3.82 -21.84 11.67
CA HIS A 30 -3.40 -20.89 12.71
C HIS A 30 -3.91 -21.17 14.13
N SER A 31 -4.92 -22.04 14.30
CA SER A 31 -5.33 -22.46 15.65
C SER A 31 -4.38 -23.49 16.27
N ARG A 32 -3.49 -24.09 15.46
CA ARG A 32 -2.53 -25.09 15.88
C ARG A 32 -1.10 -24.60 15.66
N GLU A 33 -0.80 -24.09 14.46
CA GLU A 33 0.57 -23.84 14.01
C GLU A 33 0.65 -22.61 13.09
N TYR A 34 1.76 -21.87 13.16
CA TYR A 34 2.03 -20.70 12.31
C TYR A 34 2.69 -21.05 10.97
N VAL A 35 3.27 -22.24 10.90
CA VAL A 35 3.94 -22.83 9.73
C VAL A 35 3.50 -24.29 9.70
N ASN A 36 3.07 -24.79 8.55
CA ASN A 36 2.69 -26.21 8.46
C ASN A 36 3.92 -27.14 8.44
N ASP A 37 3.69 -28.45 8.54
CA ASP A 37 4.74 -29.48 8.51
C ASP A 37 5.66 -29.44 7.26
N VAL A 38 5.19 -28.82 6.17
CA VAL A 38 5.91 -28.68 4.90
C VAL A 38 6.74 -27.38 4.86
N GLY A 39 6.60 -26.49 5.84
CA GLY A 39 7.27 -25.18 5.89
C GLY A 39 6.49 -24.04 5.25
N ASP A 40 5.23 -24.25 4.87
CA ASP A 40 4.37 -23.21 4.29
C ASP A 40 3.79 -22.29 5.38
N HIS A 41 3.74 -21.00 5.06
CA HIS A 41 3.12 -19.97 5.89
C HIS A 41 2.30 -19.01 5.02
N ILE A 42 1.29 -18.35 5.62
CA ILE A 42 0.50 -17.33 4.91
C ILE A 42 0.80 -15.89 5.37
N ASN A 43 1.87 -15.68 6.13
CA ASN A 43 2.31 -14.36 6.64
C ASN A 43 2.35 -13.26 5.57
N LEU A 44 2.64 -13.61 4.32
CA LEU A 44 2.66 -12.65 3.21
C LEU A 44 1.27 -12.03 2.97
N ILE A 45 0.21 -12.85 2.95
CA ILE A 45 -1.15 -12.38 2.70
C ILE A 45 -1.69 -11.62 3.91
N GLU A 46 -1.37 -12.05 5.12
CA GLU A 46 -1.74 -11.33 6.35
C GLU A 46 -1.13 -9.92 6.39
N ASN A 47 0.16 -9.81 6.08
CA ASN A 47 0.83 -8.53 5.99
C ASN A 47 0.24 -7.66 4.86
N LEU A 48 -0.10 -8.27 3.72
CA LEU A 48 -0.77 -7.56 2.62
C LEU A 48 -2.11 -6.97 3.08
N TRP A 49 -2.94 -7.79 3.76
CA TRP A 49 -4.23 -7.37 4.29
C TRP A 49 -4.08 -6.26 5.34
N LYS A 50 -3.09 -6.35 6.23
CA LYS A 50 -2.80 -5.29 7.21
C LYS A 50 -2.56 -3.95 6.51
N HIS A 51 -1.69 -3.92 5.50
CA HIS A 51 -1.43 -2.69 4.75
C HIS A 51 -2.66 -2.15 4.02
N LEU A 52 -3.45 -3.02 3.40
CA LEU A 52 -4.67 -2.63 2.69
C LEU A 52 -5.70 -2.02 3.66
N LYS A 53 -5.92 -2.65 4.82
CA LYS A 53 -6.81 -2.15 5.88
C LYS A 53 -6.33 -0.78 6.41
N THR A 54 -5.04 -0.61 6.65
CA THR A 54 -4.49 0.68 7.11
C THR A 54 -4.70 1.79 6.07
N GLU A 55 -4.45 1.53 4.79
CA GLU A 55 -4.71 2.52 3.71
C GLU A 55 -6.21 2.84 3.59
N TYR A 56 -7.08 1.84 3.76
CA TYR A 56 -8.53 2.05 3.78
C TYR A 56 -8.96 2.95 4.94
N GLN A 57 -8.50 2.65 6.17
CA GLN A 57 -8.80 3.45 7.36
C GLN A 57 -8.27 4.88 7.25
N THR A 58 -7.07 5.07 6.68
CA THR A 58 -6.46 6.39 6.47
C THR A 58 -7.30 7.29 5.56
N ARG A 59 -8.12 6.70 4.68
CA ARG A 59 -9.03 7.43 3.79
C ARG A 59 -10.38 7.78 4.44
N LYS A 60 -10.60 7.35 5.70
CA LYS A 60 -11.86 7.52 6.46
C LYS A 60 -13.07 6.86 5.76
N GLY A 61 -12.83 5.73 5.12
CA GLY A 61 -13.84 5.00 4.35
C GLY A 61 -13.81 5.34 2.86
N ILE A 62 -14.40 4.44 2.07
CA ILE A 62 -14.50 4.55 0.62
C ILE A 62 -15.92 4.11 0.26
N VAL A 63 -16.59 4.85 -0.62
CA VAL A 63 -17.91 4.42 -1.12
C VAL A 63 -17.78 3.08 -1.85
N ASN A 64 -18.75 2.19 -1.67
CA ASN A 64 -18.68 0.79 -2.13
C ASN A 64 -18.35 0.68 -3.64
N GLU A 65 -18.93 1.55 -4.45
CA GLU A 65 -18.69 1.65 -5.90
C GLU A 65 -17.21 1.88 -6.25
N ASN A 66 -16.45 2.52 -5.36
CA ASN A 66 -15.04 2.83 -5.55
C ASN A 66 -14.09 1.79 -4.93
N ILE A 67 -14.60 0.75 -4.25
CA ILE A 67 -13.77 -0.33 -3.69
C ILE A 67 -12.93 -1.03 -4.77
N PRO A 68 -13.48 -1.45 -5.93
CA PRO A 68 -12.68 -2.09 -6.98
C PRO A 68 -11.53 -1.20 -7.46
N ARG A 69 -11.80 0.11 -7.58
CA ARG A 69 -10.82 1.11 -7.97
C ARG A 69 -9.73 1.29 -6.92
N PHE A 70 -10.10 1.31 -5.66
CA PHE A 70 -9.16 1.39 -4.54
C PHE A 70 -8.24 0.17 -4.48
N VAL A 71 -8.79 -1.04 -4.61
CA VAL A 71 -7.99 -2.28 -4.59
C VAL A 71 -7.00 -2.30 -5.77
N THR A 72 -7.46 -1.89 -6.96
CA THR A 72 -6.60 -1.77 -8.15
C THR A 72 -5.49 -0.73 -7.94
N GLU A 73 -5.82 0.43 -7.36
CA GLU A 73 -4.84 1.47 -7.01
C GLU A 73 -3.80 0.94 -6.01
N PHE A 74 -4.25 0.26 -4.96
CA PHE A 74 -3.38 -0.31 -3.93
C PHE A 74 -2.42 -1.35 -4.52
N ALA A 75 -2.93 -2.28 -5.33
CA ALA A 75 -2.11 -3.30 -5.99
C ALA A 75 -1.06 -2.66 -6.91
N TRP A 76 -1.45 -1.67 -7.70
CA TRP A 76 -0.51 -0.94 -8.55
C TRP A 76 0.58 -0.21 -7.74
N ARG A 77 0.17 0.55 -6.71
CA ARG A 77 1.12 1.27 -5.85
C ARG A 77 2.15 0.32 -5.24
N ARG A 78 1.71 -0.85 -4.77
CA ARG A 78 2.60 -1.83 -4.15
C ARG A 78 3.56 -2.49 -5.15
N ASN A 79 3.08 -2.83 -6.35
CA ASN A 79 3.86 -3.53 -7.36
C ASN A 79 4.87 -2.62 -8.08
N TYR A 80 4.50 -1.35 -8.30
CA TYR A 80 5.28 -0.44 -9.14
C TYR A 80 5.99 0.64 -8.32
N LEU A 81 5.31 1.36 -7.41
CA LEU A 81 5.94 2.50 -6.73
C LEU A 81 7.08 2.09 -5.79
N ARG A 82 7.05 0.88 -5.22
CA ARG A 82 8.11 0.40 -4.33
C ARG A 82 9.43 0.07 -5.05
N LYS A 83 9.40 -0.04 -6.39
CA LYS A 83 10.54 -0.35 -7.26
C LYS A 83 11.06 0.88 -8.03
N ILE A 84 10.53 2.07 -7.78
CA ILE A 84 10.89 3.28 -8.52
C ILE A 84 12.18 3.85 -7.94
N ASN A 85 13.26 3.73 -8.71
CA ASN A 85 14.36 4.70 -8.71
C ASN A 85 13.90 5.92 -9.53
N SER A 86 14.33 7.15 -9.21
CA SER A 86 13.77 8.40 -9.78
C SER A 86 13.64 8.40 -11.32
N ASN A 87 14.54 7.71 -12.02
CA ASN A 87 14.58 7.61 -13.49
C ASN A 87 13.51 6.69 -14.11
N ASN A 88 12.85 5.82 -13.31
CA ASN A 88 11.87 4.84 -13.80
C ASN A 88 10.41 5.23 -13.56
N PHE A 89 10.15 6.39 -12.94
CA PHE A 89 8.80 6.86 -12.67
C PHE A 89 8.00 7.10 -13.95
N THR A 90 8.62 7.76 -14.93
CA THR A 90 7.98 8.14 -16.20
C THR A 90 7.52 6.90 -16.98
N ASN A 91 8.34 5.85 -17.04
CA ASN A 91 8.00 4.60 -17.72
C ASN A 91 6.90 3.80 -16.99
N ALA A 92 6.93 3.76 -15.65
CA ALA A 92 5.87 3.15 -14.87
C ALA A 92 4.54 3.90 -15.01
N PHE A 93 4.60 5.22 -15.09
CA PHE A 93 3.46 6.11 -15.31
C PHE A 93 2.86 5.93 -16.72
N LEU A 94 3.68 5.89 -17.77
CA LEU A 94 3.22 5.65 -19.14
C LEU A 94 2.56 4.28 -19.32
N ARG A 95 3.09 3.22 -18.67
CA ARG A 95 2.45 1.88 -18.66
C ARG A 95 1.08 1.90 -17.98
N LEU A 96 0.94 2.69 -16.93
CA LEU A 96 -0.32 2.86 -16.22
C LEU A 96 -1.37 3.60 -17.08
N LEU A 97 -0.98 4.67 -17.77
CA LEU A 97 -1.88 5.39 -18.68
C LEU A 97 -2.35 4.51 -19.84
N LYS A 98 -1.48 3.64 -20.36
CA LYS A 98 -1.84 2.66 -21.40
C LYS A 98 -2.87 1.62 -20.92
N ASN A 99 -2.75 1.17 -19.67
CA ASN A 99 -3.57 0.08 -19.14
C ASN A 99 -4.86 0.53 -18.44
N ASN A 100 -5.04 1.84 -18.16
CA ASN A 100 -6.23 2.31 -17.46
C ASN A 100 -6.57 3.79 -17.77
N LYS A 101 -7.62 4.01 -18.57
CA LYS A 101 -8.16 5.36 -18.89
C LYS A 101 -8.62 6.14 -17.66
N TYR A 102 -8.97 5.46 -16.57
CA TYR A 102 -9.56 6.07 -15.37
C TYR A 102 -8.52 6.58 -14.35
N PHE A 103 -7.21 6.49 -14.61
CA PHE A 103 -6.21 6.69 -13.55
C PHE A 103 -5.64 8.12 -13.46
N LEU A 104 -5.88 8.98 -14.46
CA LEU A 104 -5.32 10.33 -14.54
C LEU A 104 -5.66 11.19 -13.30
N PHE A 105 -6.89 11.06 -12.79
CA PHE A 105 -7.38 11.81 -11.64
C PHE A 105 -6.61 11.48 -10.33
N PHE A 106 -6.10 10.26 -10.20
CA PHE A 106 -5.42 9.79 -8.99
C PHE A 106 -3.96 10.21 -8.94
N VAL A 107 -3.29 10.27 -10.10
CA VAL A 107 -1.89 10.73 -10.14
C VAL A 107 -1.81 12.22 -9.87
N ILE A 108 -2.78 13.00 -10.37
CA ILE A 108 -2.96 14.40 -9.99
C ILE A 108 -3.16 14.50 -8.48
N ARG A 109 -4.18 13.81 -7.93
CA ARG A 109 -4.45 13.85 -6.48
C ARG A 109 -3.27 13.40 -5.61
N TRP A 110 -2.51 12.39 -6.03
CA TRP A 110 -1.31 11.91 -5.33
C TRP A 110 -0.14 12.90 -5.43
N TYR A 111 0.14 13.44 -6.62
CA TYR A 111 1.16 14.46 -6.84
C TYR A 111 0.90 15.71 -5.99
N TYR A 112 -0.34 16.20 -5.98
CA TYR A 112 -0.74 17.32 -5.12
C TYR A 112 -0.71 16.96 -3.63
N LYS A 113 -1.06 15.73 -3.23
CA LYS A 113 -0.92 15.27 -1.84
C LYS A 113 0.56 15.22 -1.39
N GLN A 114 1.48 14.78 -2.25
CA GLN A 114 2.91 14.78 -1.94
C GLN A 114 3.46 16.20 -1.82
N LYS A 115 3.11 17.09 -2.77
CA LYS A 115 3.51 18.50 -2.74
C LYS A 115 2.95 19.22 -1.51
N PHE A 116 1.70 18.96 -1.14
CA PHE A 116 1.05 19.52 0.05
C PHE A 116 1.71 19.05 1.36
N VAL A 117 2.01 17.75 1.50
CA VAL A 117 2.71 17.23 2.68
C VAL A 117 4.12 17.81 2.78
N HIS A 118 4.80 18.06 1.66
CA HIS A 118 6.10 18.72 1.64
C HIS A 118 6.00 20.20 2.04
N SER A 119 5.06 20.96 1.48
CA SER A 119 4.82 22.37 1.84
C SER A 119 4.39 22.55 3.29
N VAL A 120 3.54 21.67 3.83
CA VAL A 120 3.13 21.71 5.24
C VAL A 120 4.29 21.38 6.18
N LYS A 121 5.16 20.41 5.81
CA LYS A 121 6.37 20.11 6.59
C LYS A 121 7.37 21.27 6.58
N VAL A 122 7.55 21.94 5.44
CA VAL A 122 8.40 23.14 5.33
C VAL A 122 7.83 24.27 6.19
N CYS A 123 6.54 24.61 6.06
CA CYS A 123 5.91 25.65 6.89
C CYS A 123 5.95 25.34 8.39
N LEU A 124 5.73 24.09 8.81
CA LEU A 124 5.83 23.69 10.22
C LEU A 124 7.27 23.72 10.75
N PHE A 125 8.24 23.40 9.91
CA PHE A 125 9.66 23.50 10.24
C PHE A 125 10.09 24.96 10.37
N ASP A 126 9.67 25.83 9.46
CA ASP A 126 9.94 27.26 9.49
C ASP A 126 9.26 27.94 10.69
N TYR A 127 8.01 27.56 11.00
CA TYR A 127 7.32 28.03 12.20
C TYR A 127 8.04 27.60 13.49
N ARG A 128 8.48 26.33 13.58
CA ARG A 128 9.23 25.82 14.74
C ARG A 128 10.59 26.49 14.93
N LYS A 129 11.28 26.86 13.84
CA LYS A 129 12.50 27.69 13.90
C LYS A 129 12.18 29.10 14.38
N ALA A 130 11.17 29.76 13.79
CA ALA A 130 10.75 31.10 14.17
C ALA A 130 10.24 31.22 15.61
N SER A 131 9.65 30.14 16.16
CA SER A 131 9.13 30.08 17.53
C SER A 131 10.14 29.56 18.56
N ASN A 132 11.36 29.18 18.16
CA ASN A 132 12.38 28.69 19.09
C ASN A 132 13.09 29.87 19.78
N PRO A 133 12.94 30.05 21.11
CA PRO A 133 13.53 31.18 21.84
C PRO A 133 15.06 31.24 21.75
N ARG A 134 15.74 30.09 21.52
CA ARG A 134 17.22 30.04 21.37
C ARG A 134 17.72 30.63 20.05
N GLU A 135 16.95 30.53 18.96
CA GLU A 135 17.31 31.17 17.67
C GLU A 135 16.99 32.68 17.68
N LYS A 136 15.96 33.09 18.42
CA LYS A 136 15.62 34.51 18.65
C LYS A 136 16.71 35.26 19.42
N GLN A 137 17.38 34.59 20.37
CA GLN A 137 18.51 35.15 21.12
C GLN A 137 19.75 35.36 20.22
N ARG A 138 20.01 34.43 19.30
CA ARG A 138 21.18 34.46 18.38
C ARG A 138 21.13 35.59 17.34
N LYS A 139 19.95 36.04 16.94
CA LYS A 139 19.78 37.18 16.02
C LYS A 139 19.93 38.55 16.70
N LYS A 140 19.84 38.61 18.03
CA LYS A 140 20.02 39.85 18.82
C LYS A 140 21.47 40.10 19.27
N THR A 141 22.38 39.19 18.99
CA THR A 141 23.79 39.26 19.44
C THR A 141 24.76 39.80 18.37
N TYR A 142 24.26 40.20 17.21
CA TYR A 142 25.06 40.70 16.07
C TYR A 142 24.52 42.02 15.46
N LEU A 143 23.73 42.77 16.22
CA LEU A 143 23.38 44.17 15.97
C LEU A 143 23.81 44.97 17.21
#